data_AF-A0A974TVL1-F1
#
_entry.id   AF-A0A974TVL1-F1
#
_cell.length_a   1.000
_cell.length_b   1.000
_cell.length_c   1.000
_cell.angle_alpha   90.00
_cell.angle_beta   90.00
_cell.angle_gamma   90.00
#
_symmetry.space_group_name_H-M   'P 1'
#
loop_
_entity.id
_entity.type
_entity.pdbx_description
1 polymer ?
#
loop_
_entity_poly.entity_id
_entity_poly.type
_entity_poly.pdbx_seq_one_letter_code
_entity_poly.pdbx_strand_id
1 'polypeptide(L)'
;MATLKTTDVKNVREDLGDFISDISPKETPVLSSIGKTKASNTYHETLKDSLAAANKDNARPEGDDAPAANNVGPTRIGNWTQIFSKQVSVAGTLEAVNKAGVRSEKARQIAKAGLEMKRDQEAAITSDNASVAAGTRKLGGIGAWLETNVDHGASGAVGGFSNGIVAAPTDGTNRVLTEDMFKDMAQKVWSEGGDPTLVFAPGDLKALISTFDGGATKFLATDKETIYANADIYVSNFGTHKIIPHRYMPVTNVYFLDKSLWNKAVLRGVAKYDLAKTGDSEKMELVEEFTLECLNEAGNGAIRDVTAS
;
A
#
# COMPACT_ATOMS: atom_id res chain seq x y z
N MET A 1 -57.74 39.77 0.24
CA MET A 1 -56.53 40.10 -0.54
C MET A 1 -55.72 38.83 -0.67
N ALA A 2 -55.35 38.44 -1.90
CA ALA A 2 -54.48 37.27 -2.11
C ALA A 2 -53.02 37.67 -1.82
N THR A 3 -52.37 36.95 -0.92
CA THR A 3 -50.97 37.18 -0.54
C THR A 3 -50.05 36.57 -1.59
N LEU A 4 -49.20 37.39 -2.21
CA LEU A 4 -48.16 36.92 -3.13
C LEU A 4 -47.13 36.09 -2.36
N LYS A 5 -46.97 34.81 -2.71
CA LYS A 5 -46.01 33.91 -2.04
C LYS A 5 -44.71 33.86 -2.82
N THR A 6 -43.61 33.53 -2.14
CA THR A 6 -42.29 33.31 -2.76
C THR A 6 -42.31 32.21 -3.83
N THR A 7 -43.28 31.29 -3.78
CA THR A 7 -43.53 30.26 -4.81
C THR A 7 -44.12 30.82 -6.12
N ASP A 8 -44.70 32.03 -6.08
CA ASP A 8 -45.47 32.62 -7.18
C ASP A 8 -44.67 33.68 -7.96
N VAL A 9 -43.40 33.93 -7.59
CA VAL A 9 -42.53 34.97 -8.17
C VAL A 9 -41.21 34.39 -8.67
N LYS A 10 -40.85 34.66 -9.93
CA LYS A 10 -39.65 34.12 -10.60
C LYS A 10 -38.36 34.89 -10.33
N ASN A 11 -38.38 35.92 -9.48
CA ASN A 11 -37.27 36.84 -9.22
C ASN A 11 -36.60 36.61 -7.85
N VAL A 12 -36.94 35.51 -7.16
CA VAL A 12 -36.28 35.13 -5.91
C VAL A 12 -34.89 34.56 -6.23
N ARG A 13 -33.84 35.19 -5.70
CA ARG A 13 -32.45 34.77 -5.91
C ARG A 13 -32.19 33.44 -5.20
N GLU A 14 -31.38 32.59 -5.83
CA GLU A 14 -30.96 31.31 -5.27
C GLU A 14 -30.10 31.51 -4.02
N ASP A 15 -30.37 30.71 -2.97
CA ASP A 15 -29.55 30.64 -1.76
C ASP A 15 -28.58 29.44 -1.88
N LEU A 16 -27.30 29.68 -1.63
CA LEU A 16 -26.26 28.65 -1.78
C LEU A 16 -25.29 28.71 -0.60
N GLY A 17 -25.03 27.54 0.02
CA GLY A 17 -24.07 27.41 1.10
C GLY A 17 -22.63 27.69 0.64
N ASP A 18 -21.89 28.43 1.45
CA ASP A 18 -20.53 28.90 1.14
C ASP A 18 -19.44 27.86 1.50
N PHE A 19 -19.74 26.57 1.43
CA PHE A 19 -18.77 25.52 1.74
C PHE A 19 -18.98 24.28 0.85
N ILE A 20 -17.88 23.59 0.59
CA ILE A 20 -17.85 22.36 -0.21
C ILE A 20 -17.40 21.21 0.70
N SER A 21 -18.30 20.26 0.95
CA SER A 21 -17.99 19.03 1.69
C SER A 21 -17.42 17.96 0.75
N ASP A 22 -16.35 17.27 1.17
CA ASP A 22 -15.75 16.15 0.44
C ASP A 22 -15.49 14.98 1.40
N ILE A 23 -16.16 13.86 1.16
CA ILE A 23 -16.08 12.63 1.95
C ILE A 23 -15.10 11.60 1.36
N SER A 24 -14.37 11.96 0.31
CA SER A 24 -13.46 11.02 -0.36
C SER A 24 -12.41 10.48 0.63
N PRO A 25 -12.21 9.16 0.73
CA PRO A 25 -11.12 8.59 1.52
C PRO A 25 -9.78 9.02 0.92
N LYS A 26 -8.90 9.56 1.77
CA LYS A 26 -7.60 10.16 1.39
C LYS A 26 -6.42 9.48 2.11
N GLU A 27 -6.70 8.45 2.90
CA GLU A 27 -5.70 7.75 3.70
C GLU A 27 -4.83 6.88 2.79
N THR A 28 -3.52 7.02 2.96
CA THR A 28 -2.49 6.24 2.24
C THR A 28 -1.53 5.63 3.27
N PRO A 29 -2.00 4.67 4.07
CA PRO A 29 -1.25 4.22 5.24
C PRO A 29 0.08 3.54 4.87
N VAL A 30 0.14 2.76 3.78
CA VAL A 30 1.37 2.10 3.30
C VAL A 30 2.38 3.13 2.80
N LEU A 31 1.97 4.05 1.92
CA LEU A 31 2.83 5.13 1.42
C LEU A 31 3.38 6.02 2.55
N SER A 32 2.63 6.16 3.66
CA SER A 32 3.06 6.92 4.83
C SER A 32 3.97 6.13 5.78
N SER A 33 3.86 4.79 5.77
CA SER A 33 4.63 3.94 6.67
C SER A 33 6.02 3.61 6.13
N ILE A 34 6.18 3.43 4.82
CA ILE A 34 7.45 3.00 4.20
C ILE A 34 8.51 4.12 4.16
N GLY A 35 9.79 3.74 4.08
CA GLY A 35 10.89 4.69 3.97
C GLY A 35 10.98 5.37 2.61
N LYS A 36 11.97 6.25 2.43
CA LYS A 36 12.17 7.00 1.16
C LYS A 36 13.64 6.96 0.76
N THR A 37 13.89 6.69 -0.50
CA THR A 37 15.21 6.62 -1.13
C THR A 37 15.17 7.34 -2.48
N LYS A 38 16.33 7.53 -3.10
CA LYS A 38 16.46 8.19 -4.41
C LYS A 38 16.78 7.15 -5.48
N ALA A 39 15.99 7.12 -6.55
CA ALA A 39 16.34 6.40 -7.77
C ALA A 39 17.16 7.32 -8.69
N SER A 40 18.20 6.76 -9.34
CA SER A 40 19.03 7.45 -10.33
C SER A 40 18.79 6.97 -11.76
N ASN A 41 18.02 5.88 -11.92
CA ASN A 41 17.67 5.29 -13.20
C ASN A 41 16.21 4.80 -13.16
N THR A 42 15.65 4.53 -14.34
CA THR A 42 14.28 4.05 -14.54
C THR A 42 14.09 2.58 -14.18
N TYR A 43 15.19 1.82 -14.13
CA TYR A 43 15.26 0.54 -13.45
C TYR A 43 16.11 0.75 -12.19
N HIS A 44 15.51 0.52 -11.02
CA HIS A 44 16.17 0.69 -9.72
C HIS A 44 16.44 -0.68 -9.12
N GLU A 45 17.69 -0.92 -8.78
CA GLU A 45 18.16 -2.20 -8.24
C GLU A 45 18.68 -2.05 -6.82
N THR A 46 18.42 -3.08 -6.02
CA THR A 46 18.99 -3.28 -4.70
C THR A 46 19.72 -4.61 -4.65
N LEU A 47 20.61 -4.73 -3.67
CA LEU A 47 21.34 -5.95 -3.39
C LEU A 47 20.74 -6.61 -2.17
N LYS A 48 20.46 -7.91 -2.26
CA LYS A 48 20.10 -8.75 -1.12
C LYS A 48 21.18 -9.80 -0.89
N ASP A 49 21.41 -10.11 0.38
CA ASP A 49 22.35 -11.13 0.81
C ASP A 49 21.74 -11.95 1.96
N SER A 50 22.21 -13.18 2.13
CA SER A 50 21.70 -14.11 3.13
C SER A 50 22.84 -14.85 3.80
N LEU A 51 22.75 -15.02 5.11
CA LEU A 51 23.68 -15.89 5.84
C LEU A 51 23.35 -17.35 5.57
N ALA A 52 24.36 -18.21 5.61
CA ALA A 52 24.15 -19.65 5.60
C ALA A 52 23.33 -20.10 6.83
N ALA A 53 22.55 -21.16 6.66
CA ALA A 53 21.79 -21.75 7.76
C ALA A 53 22.70 -22.14 8.94
N ALA A 54 22.20 -21.98 10.17
CA ALA A 54 22.94 -22.33 11.37
C ALA A 54 23.28 -23.83 11.39
N ASN A 55 24.58 -24.15 11.41
CA ASN A 55 25.06 -25.52 11.47
C ASN A 55 25.30 -25.95 12.93
N LYS A 56 24.44 -26.85 13.44
CA LYS A 56 24.55 -27.42 14.81
C LYS A 56 25.78 -28.32 14.98
N ASP A 57 26.32 -28.81 13.88
CA ASP A 57 27.47 -29.72 13.83
C ASP A 57 28.74 -29.00 13.37
N ASN A 58 28.82 -27.67 13.53
CA ASN A 58 30.04 -26.92 13.28
C ASN A 58 31.09 -27.18 14.39
N ALA A 59 31.63 -28.40 14.40
CA ALA A 59 32.68 -28.85 15.30
C ALA A 59 33.91 -29.26 14.49
N ARG A 60 35.10 -29.05 15.05
CA ARG A 60 36.38 -29.36 14.41
C ARG A 60 37.30 -30.10 15.38
N PRO A 61 38.06 -31.11 14.92
CA PRO A 61 39.13 -31.70 15.72
C PRO A 61 40.19 -30.67 16.12
N GLU A 62 40.86 -30.90 17.26
CA GLU A 62 41.97 -30.07 17.69
C GLU A 62 43.13 -30.17 16.68
N GLY A 63 43.58 -29.01 16.16
CA GLY A 63 44.65 -28.93 15.17
C GLY A 63 44.21 -29.11 13.70
N ASP A 64 42.91 -29.21 13.42
CA ASP A 64 42.37 -29.28 12.05
C ASP A 64 42.53 -27.93 11.32
N ASP A 65 42.75 -27.99 10.01
CA ASP A 65 42.81 -26.80 9.16
C ASP A 65 41.40 -26.19 8.97
N ALA A 66 41.36 -24.88 8.72
CA ALA A 66 40.09 -24.19 8.45
C ALA A 66 39.43 -24.77 7.17
N PRO A 67 38.10 -24.98 7.16
CA PRO A 67 37.41 -25.45 5.97
C PRO A 67 37.54 -24.46 4.82
N ALA A 68 37.46 -24.97 3.59
CA ALA A 68 37.39 -24.14 2.40
C ALA A 68 36.26 -23.12 2.53
N ALA A 69 36.57 -21.84 2.28
CA ALA A 69 35.58 -20.77 2.34
C ALA A 69 34.54 -20.95 1.23
N ASN A 70 33.26 -20.94 1.60
CA ASN A 70 32.15 -20.91 0.64
C ASN A 70 31.47 -19.53 0.70
N ASN A 71 32.20 -18.51 0.25
CA ASN A 71 31.71 -17.14 0.22
C ASN A 71 30.84 -16.94 -1.02
N VAL A 72 29.56 -16.64 -0.82
CA VAL A 72 28.62 -16.27 -1.90
C VAL A 72 28.50 -14.76 -1.93
N GLY A 73 28.44 -14.17 -3.14
CA GLY A 73 28.22 -12.74 -3.30
C GLY A 73 26.73 -12.38 -3.26
N PRO A 74 26.39 -11.09 -3.01
CA PRO A 74 25.01 -10.64 -2.98
C PRO A 74 24.32 -10.77 -4.34
N THR A 75 23.01 -10.96 -4.32
CA THR A 75 22.16 -11.05 -5.51
C THR A 75 21.46 -9.72 -5.80
N ARG A 76 21.22 -9.40 -7.07
CA ARG A 76 20.52 -8.19 -7.48
C ARG A 76 19.03 -8.46 -7.65
N ILE A 77 18.22 -7.55 -7.13
CA ILE A 77 16.77 -7.47 -7.37
C ILE A 77 16.44 -6.06 -7.83
N GLY A 78 15.32 -5.86 -8.54
CA GLY A 78 14.98 -4.53 -9.02
C GLY A 78 13.56 -4.34 -9.48
N ASN A 79 13.19 -3.08 -9.68
CA ASN A 79 11.86 -2.67 -10.11
C ASN A 79 11.93 -1.52 -11.11
N TRP A 80 10.86 -1.34 -11.87
CA TRP A 80 10.72 -0.28 -12.86
C TRP A 80 9.98 0.92 -12.28
N THR A 81 10.39 2.14 -12.65
CA THR A 81 9.72 3.37 -12.25
C THR A 81 8.41 3.57 -13.01
N GLN A 82 7.39 4.04 -12.29
CA GLN A 82 6.09 4.39 -12.83
C GLN A 82 5.86 5.90 -12.72
N ILE A 83 5.34 6.49 -13.78
CA ILE A 83 4.95 7.89 -13.83
C ILE A 83 3.49 7.99 -13.39
N PHE A 84 3.25 8.79 -12.36
CA PHE A 84 1.93 9.19 -11.93
C PHE A 84 1.69 10.63 -12.37
N SER A 85 0.64 10.87 -13.14
CA SER A 85 0.25 12.21 -13.53
C SER A 85 -1.25 12.46 -13.42
N LYS A 86 -1.60 13.71 -13.14
CA LYS A 86 -2.98 14.21 -13.17
C LYS A 86 -3.01 15.59 -13.80
N GLN A 87 -3.90 15.77 -14.75
CA GLN A 87 -4.13 17.05 -15.40
C GLN A 87 -5.39 17.72 -14.84
N VAL A 88 -5.30 19.03 -14.65
CA VAL A 88 -6.42 19.91 -14.30
C VAL A 88 -6.57 20.96 -15.39
N SER A 89 -7.80 21.25 -15.80
CA SER A 89 -8.12 22.37 -16.69
C SER A 89 -9.28 23.18 -16.13
N VAL A 90 -9.15 24.51 -16.15
CA VAL A 90 -10.19 25.44 -15.69
C VAL A 90 -10.36 26.54 -16.74
N ALA A 91 -11.61 26.84 -17.10
CA ALA A 91 -11.93 27.91 -18.04
C ALA A 91 -11.67 29.30 -17.43
N GLY A 92 -11.19 30.25 -18.23
CA GLY A 92 -10.88 31.62 -17.77
C GLY A 92 -12.11 32.33 -17.17
N THR A 93 -13.28 32.16 -17.80
CA THR A 93 -14.54 32.71 -17.30
C THR A 93 -14.93 32.13 -15.93
N LEU A 94 -14.72 30.83 -15.71
CA LEU A 94 -15.00 30.20 -14.41
C LEU A 94 -14.04 30.73 -13.33
N GLU A 95 -12.82 31.11 -13.70
CA GLU A 95 -11.90 31.72 -12.75
C GLU A 95 -12.30 33.17 -12.40
N ALA A 96 -12.85 33.93 -13.37
CA ALA A 96 -13.22 35.34 -13.22
C ALA A 96 -14.54 35.60 -12.47
N VAL A 97 -15.50 34.67 -12.49
CA VAL A 97 -16.81 34.84 -11.83
C VAL A 97 -16.71 34.60 -10.32
N ASN A 98 -17.54 35.26 -9.52
CA ASN A 98 -17.66 34.96 -8.09
C ASN A 98 -18.27 33.57 -7.89
N LYS A 99 -17.48 32.68 -7.30
CA LYS A 99 -17.90 31.33 -6.90
C LYS A 99 -18.23 31.32 -5.41
N ALA A 100 -19.30 30.65 -5.04
CA ALA A 100 -19.55 30.33 -3.65
C ALA A 100 -18.65 29.15 -3.20
N GLY A 101 -18.15 29.21 -1.97
CA GLY A 101 -17.37 28.19 -1.31
C GLY A 101 -15.90 28.10 -1.68
N VAL A 102 -15.45 28.81 -2.73
CA VAL A 102 -14.04 28.81 -3.16
C VAL A 102 -13.61 30.09 -3.88
N ARG A 103 -12.41 30.58 -3.52
CA ARG A 103 -11.82 31.77 -4.18
C ARG A 103 -11.25 31.46 -5.56
N SER A 104 -10.68 30.27 -5.75
CA SER A 104 -10.08 29.82 -7.01
C SER A 104 -10.45 28.37 -7.25
N GLU A 105 -11.12 28.10 -8.37
CA GLU A 105 -11.50 26.72 -8.72
C GLU A 105 -10.25 25.95 -9.16
N LYS A 106 -9.28 26.64 -9.78
CA LYS A 106 -7.96 26.09 -10.13
C LYS A 106 -7.25 25.51 -8.91
N ALA A 107 -7.14 26.27 -7.81
CA ALA A 107 -6.48 25.80 -6.60
C ALA A 107 -7.15 24.57 -5.98
N ARG A 108 -8.49 24.56 -5.97
CA ARG A 108 -9.29 23.42 -5.46
C ARG A 108 -9.05 22.17 -6.31
N GLN A 109 -9.12 22.28 -7.63
CA GLN A 109 -8.93 21.15 -8.53
C GLN A 109 -7.50 20.59 -8.45
N ILE A 110 -6.48 21.43 -8.25
CA ILE A 110 -5.11 20.97 -8.00
C ILE A 110 -5.01 20.20 -6.69
N ALA A 111 -5.64 20.69 -5.62
CA ALA A 111 -5.64 19.99 -4.33
C ALA A 111 -6.34 18.63 -4.44
N LYS A 112 -7.48 18.57 -5.14
CA LYS A 112 -8.20 17.33 -5.43
C LYS A 112 -7.36 16.36 -6.25
N ALA A 113 -6.78 16.82 -7.36
CA ALA A 113 -5.92 16.00 -8.21
C ALA A 113 -4.69 15.47 -7.46
N GLY A 114 -4.10 16.24 -6.55
CA GLY A 114 -2.99 15.79 -5.70
C GLY A 114 -3.39 14.68 -4.72
N LEU A 115 -4.60 14.75 -4.17
CA LEU A 115 -5.14 13.70 -3.28
C LEU A 115 -5.50 12.43 -4.06
N GLU A 116 -6.11 12.58 -5.24
CA GLU A 116 -6.38 11.46 -6.15
C GLU A 116 -5.09 10.78 -6.62
N MET A 117 -4.05 11.56 -6.93
CA MET A 117 -2.75 11.00 -7.29
C MET A 117 -2.15 10.17 -6.16
N LYS A 118 -2.21 10.65 -4.92
CA LYS A 118 -1.74 9.86 -3.75
C LYS A 118 -2.52 8.56 -3.58
N ARG A 119 -3.83 8.57 -3.84
CA ARG A 119 -4.66 7.36 -3.83
C ARG A 119 -4.24 6.37 -4.91
N ASP A 120 -3.98 6.85 -6.12
CA ASP A 120 -3.53 6.00 -7.23
C ASP A 120 -2.14 5.41 -6.94
N GLN A 121 -1.27 6.15 -6.26
CA GLN A 121 0.03 5.67 -5.78
C GLN A 121 -0.10 4.55 -4.74
N GLU A 122 -0.98 4.74 -3.75
CA GLU A 122 -1.27 3.71 -2.74
C GLU A 122 -1.79 2.44 -3.40
N ALA A 123 -2.78 2.57 -4.29
CA ALA A 123 -3.36 1.43 -5.01
C ALA A 123 -2.31 0.70 -5.86
N ALA A 124 -1.39 1.43 -6.52
CA ALA A 124 -0.30 0.82 -7.28
C ALA A 124 0.66 0.03 -6.37
N ILE A 125 1.06 0.60 -5.22
CA ILE A 125 1.96 -0.04 -4.27
C ILE A 125 1.32 -1.30 -3.66
N THR A 126 0.04 -1.27 -3.30
CA THR A 126 -0.64 -2.42 -2.67
C THR A 126 -1.19 -3.44 -3.66
N SER A 127 -0.96 -3.25 -4.96
CA SER A 127 -1.48 -4.16 -5.98
C SER A 127 -0.66 -5.43 -6.15
N ASP A 128 -1.26 -6.40 -6.84
CA ASP A 128 -0.60 -7.62 -7.33
C ASP A 128 -0.03 -7.44 -8.75
N ASN A 129 0.02 -6.21 -9.26
CA ASN A 129 0.45 -5.97 -10.63
C ASN A 129 1.93 -6.30 -10.81
N ALA A 130 2.25 -6.93 -11.94
CA ALA A 130 3.62 -7.16 -12.38
C ALA A 130 4.32 -5.84 -12.76
N SER A 131 5.64 -5.82 -12.62
CA SER A 131 6.45 -4.73 -13.18
C SER A 131 6.49 -4.83 -14.71
N VAL A 132 6.52 -3.68 -15.40
CA VAL A 132 6.54 -3.63 -16.87
C VAL A 132 7.72 -2.78 -17.34
N ALA A 133 8.64 -3.39 -18.10
CA ALA A 133 9.87 -2.74 -18.59
C ALA A 133 9.67 -1.86 -19.84
N ALA A 134 8.66 -2.15 -20.66
CA ALA A 134 8.48 -1.53 -21.98
C ALA A 134 7.10 -0.87 -22.14
N GLY A 135 7.00 0.09 -23.06
CA GLY A 135 5.78 0.85 -23.29
C GLY A 135 5.41 1.71 -22.07
N THR A 136 4.20 1.53 -21.54
CA THR A 136 3.80 2.20 -20.29
C THR A 136 4.41 1.43 -19.12
N ARG A 137 5.56 1.90 -18.65
CA ARG A 137 6.26 1.30 -17.51
C ARG A 137 5.42 1.35 -16.25
N LYS A 138 5.43 0.26 -15.50
CA LYS A 138 4.71 0.09 -14.24
C LYS A 138 5.62 -0.52 -13.20
N LEU A 139 5.45 -0.09 -11.95
CA LEU A 139 6.10 -0.70 -10.81
C LEU A 139 5.39 -2.01 -10.46
N GLY A 140 6.15 -3.00 -10.01
CA GLY A 140 5.61 -4.18 -9.35
C GLY A 140 5.13 -3.82 -7.95
N GLY A 141 3.88 -4.15 -7.62
CA GLY A 141 3.29 -3.90 -6.30
C GLY A 141 3.74 -4.93 -5.26
N ILE A 142 3.45 -4.66 -3.99
CA ILE A 142 3.83 -5.50 -2.84
C ILE A 142 3.39 -6.94 -3.03
N GLY A 143 2.16 -7.16 -3.51
CA GLY A 143 1.65 -8.51 -3.67
C GLY A 143 2.32 -9.32 -4.80
N ALA A 144 2.98 -8.64 -5.74
CA ALA A 144 3.81 -9.27 -6.77
C ALA A 144 5.24 -9.57 -6.29
N TRP A 145 5.71 -8.86 -5.27
CA TRP A 145 7.02 -9.09 -4.70
C TRP A 145 7.06 -10.34 -3.82
N LEU A 146 6.00 -10.62 -3.06
CA LEU A 146 5.98 -11.70 -2.06
C LEU A 146 5.98 -13.09 -2.72
N GLU A 147 6.97 -13.91 -2.34
CA GLU A 147 7.30 -15.21 -2.91
C GLU A 147 7.59 -16.26 -1.82
N THR A 148 8.43 -15.94 -0.83
CA THR A 148 8.89 -16.90 0.18
C THR A 148 7.78 -17.27 1.16
N ASN A 149 7.08 -16.25 1.70
CA ASN A 149 6.03 -16.44 2.70
C ASN A 149 4.66 -16.10 2.13
N VAL A 150 4.12 -17.01 1.33
CA VAL A 150 2.77 -16.85 0.76
C VAL A 150 1.91 -18.06 1.09
N ASP A 151 0.71 -17.81 1.58
CA ASP A 151 -0.34 -18.80 1.77
C ASP A 151 -1.48 -18.48 0.82
N HIS A 152 -1.64 -19.26 -0.25
CA HIS A 152 -2.63 -19.03 -1.31
C HIS A 152 -3.54 -20.23 -1.51
N GLY A 153 -4.64 -20.03 -2.23
CA GLY A 153 -5.64 -21.06 -2.47
C GLY A 153 -5.10 -22.16 -3.37
N ALA A 154 -5.82 -23.28 -3.44
CA ALA A 154 -5.53 -24.32 -4.43
C ALA A 154 -5.51 -23.70 -5.85
N SER A 155 -4.56 -24.13 -6.68
CA SER A 155 -4.29 -23.58 -8.03
C SER A 155 -3.72 -22.16 -8.07
N GLY A 156 -3.51 -21.51 -6.92
CA GLY A 156 -2.76 -20.25 -6.85
C GLY A 156 -1.28 -20.46 -7.12
N ALA A 157 -0.58 -19.39 -7.48
CA ALA A 157 0.87 -19.37 -7.63
C ALA A 157 1.45 -18.04 -7.14
N VAL A 158 2.67 -18.10 -6.62
CA VAL A 158 3.41 -16.93 -6.16
C VAL A 158 3.91 -16.08 -7.34
N GLY A 159 4.11 -14.79 -7.06
CA GLY A 159 4.84 -13.89 -7.95
C GLY A 159 6.35 -14.05 -7.77
N GLY A 160 7.05 -12.93 -7.72
CA GLY A 160 8.48 -12.91 -7.39
C GLY A 160 9.33 -12.22 -8.44
N PHE A 161 10.56 -11.91 -8.06
CA PHE A 161 11.51 -11.26 -8.94
C PHE A 161 12.30 -12.28 -9.75
N SER A 162 12.22 -12.19 -11.08
CA SER A 162 13.00 -13.02 -11.98
C SER A 162 13.29 -12.27 -13.29
N ASN A 163 14.52 -12.43 -13.81
CA ASN A 163 14.93 -11.86 -15.10
C ASN A 163 14.66 -10.34 -15.25
N GLY A 164 14.83 -9.56 -14.17
CA GLY A 164 14.64 -8.10 -14.20
C GLY A 164 13.17 -7.64 -14.19
N ILE A 165 12.25 -8.55 -13.90
CA ILE A 165 10.81 -8.30 -13.80
C ILE A 165 10.30 -8.91 -12.49
N VAL A 166 9.43 -8.16 -11.80
CA VAL A 166 8.58 -8.70 -10.72
C VAL A 166 7.31 -9.26 -11.38
N ALA A 167 7.13 -10.57 -11.31
CA ALA A 167 5.99 -11.28 -11.88
C ALA A 167 4.76 -11.16 -10.98
N ALA A 168 3.58 -11.09 -11.61
CA ALA A 168 2.33 -11.11 -10.87
C ALA A 168 2.05 -12.53 -10.34
N PRO A 169 1.45 -12.66 -9.14
CA PRO A 169 0.94 -13.90 -8.62
C PRO A 169 -0.30 -14.34 -9.42
N THR A 170 -0.65 -15.62 -9.34
CA THR A 170 -1.89 -16.16 -9.91
C THR A 170 -2.85 -16.48 -8.77
N ASP A 171 -4.08 -15.98 -8.87
CA ASP A 171 -5.10 -16.20 -7.85
C ASP A 171 -5.58 -17.65 -7.85
N GLY A 172 -5.74 -18.21 -6.65
CA GLY A 172 -6.25 -19.55 -6.42
C GLY A 172 -7.74 -19.58 -6.09
N THR A 173 -8.20 -20.74 -5.61
CA THR A 173 -9.56 -20.90 -5.10
C THR A 173 -9.72 -20.17 -3.76
N ASN A 174 -10.73 -19.31 -3.66
CA ASN A 174 -11.07 -18.59 -2.42
C ASN A 174 -11.38 -19.55 -1.26
N ARG A 175 -10.89 -19.22 -0.06
CA ARG A 175 -11.15 -19.93 1.21
C ARG A 175 -11.41 -18.96 2.35
N VAL A 176 -11.99 -19.42 3.45
CA VAL A 176 -12.23 -18.56 4.61
C VAL A 176 -10.92 -18.31 5.35
N LEU A 177 -10.65 -17.07 5.75
CA LEU A 177 -9.49 -16.74 6.58
C LEU A 177 -9.66 -17.35 7.98
N THR A 178 -8.67 -18.10 8.46
CA THR A 178 -8.69 -18.67 9.82
C THR A 178 -7.57 -18.06 10.69
N GLU A 179 -7.74 -18.16 12.02
CA GLU A 179 -6.72 -17.71 12.97
C GLU A 179 -5.42 -18.53 12.84
N ASP A 180 -5.53 -19.81 12.49
CA ASP A 180 -4.38 -20.68 12.26
C ASP A 180 -3.53 -20.18 11.08
N MET A 181 -4.16 -19.80 9.96
CA MET A 181 -3.45 -19.21 8.82
C MET A 181 -2.72 -17.92 9.19
N PHE A 182 -3.31 -17.10 10.07
CA PHE A 182 -2.67 -15.87 10.56
C PHE A 182 -1.44 -16.17 11.43
N LYS A 183 -1.55 -17.14 12.36
CA LYS A 183 -0.45 -17.55 13.24
C LYS A 183 0.68 -18.23 12.47
N ASP A 184 0.32 -19.10 11.53
CA ASP A 184 1.29 -19.79 10.66
C ASP A 184 2.06 -18.79 9.80
N MET A 185 1.38 -17.76 9.26
CA MET A 185 2.05 -16.71 8.51
C MET A 185 3.02 -15.91 9.38
N ALA A 186 2.59 -15.51 10.59
CA ALA A 186 3.48 -14.81 11.54
C ALA A 186 4.71 -15.66 11.91
N GLN A 187 4.54 -16.97 12.08
CA GLN A 187 5.63 -17.90 12.35
C GLN A 187 6.60 -18.03 11.16
N LYS A 188 6.08 -18.11 9.93
CA LYS A 188 6.91 -18.20 8.71
C LYS A 188 7.79 -16.96 8.55
N VAL A 189 7.21 -15.77 8.68
CA VAL A 189 7.97 -14.51 8.59
C VAL A 189 9.04 -14.43 9.68
N TRP A 190 8.71 -14.82 10.92
CA TRP A 190 9.68 -14.85 12.01
C TRP A 190 10.82 -15.85 11.77
N SER A 191 10.52 -17.02 11.18
CA SER A 191 11.51 -18.05 10.87
C SER A 191 12.54 -17.59 9.81
N GLU A 192 12.10 -16.73 8.89
CA GLU A 192 12.96 -16.05 7.90
C GLU A 192 13.68 -14.82 8.46
N GLY A 193 13.47 -14.49 9.74
CA GLY A 193 14.13 -13.39 10.45
C GLY A 193 13.50 -12.01 10.24
N GLY A 194 12.26 -11.94 9.73
CA GLY A 194 11.49 -10.70 9.64
C GLY A 194 10.60 -10.47 10.85
N ASP A 195 10.29 -9.19 11.12
CA ASP A 195 9.36 -8.79 12.17
C ASP A 195 8.13 -8.08 11.56
N PRO A 196 7.01 -8.80 11.33
CA PRO A 196 5.85 -8.22 10.66
C PRO A 196 5.06 -7.31 11.58
N THR A 197 5.55 -6.09 11.78
CA THR A 197 4.93 -5.09 12.69
C THR A 197 3.61 -4.53 12.17
N LEU A 198 3.45 -4.44 10.84
CA LEU A 198 2.26 -3.87 10.20
C LEU A 198 1.53 -4.93 9.39
N VAL A 199 0.25 -5.11 9.68
CA VAL A 199 -0.65 -5.97 8.91
C VAL A 199 -1.70 -5.12 8.23
N PHE A 200 -1.81 -5.26 6.91
CA PHE A 200 -2.81 -4.57 6.11
C PHE A 200 -3.88 -5.56 5.66
N ALA A 201 -5.14 -5.24 5.95
CA ALA A 201 -6.28 -6.07 5.58
C ALA A 201 -7.43 -5.19 5.02
N PRO A 202 -8.22 -5.69 4.07
CA PRO A 202 -9.46 -5.04 3.66
C PRO A 202 -10.48 -5.05 4.80
N GLY A 203 -11.50 -4.20 4.71
CA GLY A 203 -12.46 -3.96 5.80
C GLY A 203 -13.11 -5.24 6.34
N ASP A 204 -13.58 -6.11 5.44
CA ASP A 204 -14.29 -7.35 5.80
C ASP A 204 -13.36 -8.36 6.49
N LEU A 205 -12.12 -8.48 5.99
CA LEU A 205 -11.12 -9.35 6.61
C LEU A 205 -10.63 -8.79 7.95
N LYS A 206 -10.50 -7.46 8.11
CA LYS A 206 -10.21 -6.87 9.42
C LYS A 206 -11.32 -7.16 10.44
N ALA A 207 -12.58 -7.10 10.01
CA ALA A 207 -13.71 -7.42 10.88
C ALA A 207 -13.63 -8.89 11.35
N LEU A 208 -13.29 -9.82 10.45
CA LEU A 208 -13.07 -11.23 10.80
C LEU A 208 -11.84 -11.42 11.71
N ILE A 209 -10.70 -10.78 11.43
CA ILE A 209 -9.51 -10.88 12.28
C ILE A 209 -9.80 -10.35 13.70
N SER A 210 -10.73 -9.39 13.83
CA SER A 210 -11.14 -8.87 15.14
C SER A 210 -11.92 -9.87 16.00
N THR A 211 -12.41 -10.98 15.41
CA THR A 211 -13.07 -12.07 16.16
C THR A 211 -12.09 -13.17 16.59
N PHE A 212 -10.83 -13.10 16.19
CA PHE A 212 -9.82 -14.08 16.60
C PHE A 212 -9.57 -13.98 18.11
N ASP A 213 -9.53 -15.12 18.78
CA ASP A 213 -9.51 -15.22 20.24
C ASP A 213 -8.11 -14.91 20.80
N GLY A 214 -7.07 -14.98 19.96
CA GLY A 214 -5.70 -14.61 20.32
C GLY A 214 -5.07 -15.49 21.40
N GLY A 215 -5.72 -16.60 21.78
CA GLY A 215 -5.26 -17.56 22.77
C GLY A 215 -5.15 -17.03 24.20
N ALA A 216 -5.62 -15.82 24.50
CA ALA A 216 -5.61 -15.24 25.83
C ALA A 216 -7.03 -14.83 26.21
N THR A 217 -7.61 -15.54 27.19
CA THR A 217 -8.74 -15.00 27.96
C THR A 217 -8.35 -13.59 28.40
N LYS A 218 -9.07 -12.58 27.88
CA LYS A 218 -8.89 -11.17 28.19
C LYS A 218 -9.13 -10.93 29.69
N PHE A 219 -8.17 -11.25 30.55
CA PHE A 219 -8.13 -10.77 31.91
C PHE A 219 -7.44 -9.40 31.94
N LEU A 220 -8.05 -8.43 31.26
CA LEU A 220 -7.92 -7.03 31.69
C LEU A 220 -9.00 -6.84 32.75
N ALA A 221 -8.57 -6.56 33.98
CA ALA A 221 -9.42 -6.41 35.14
C ALA A 221 -10.62 -5.52 34.82
N THR A 222 -11.80 -6.05 35.13
CA THR A 222 -13.08 -5.35 35.12
C THR A 222 -12.98 -4.08 35.94
N ASP A 223 -13.14 -2.95 35.25
CA ASP A 223 -13.81 -1.77 35.79
C ASP A 223 -14.57 -1.09 34.64
N LYS A 224 -15.89 -1.32 34.64
CA LYS A 224 -16.98 -0.55 34.02
C LYS A 224 -16.87 -0.14 32.53
N GLU A 225 -17.79 -0.69 31.73
CA GLU A 225 -18.32 -0.08 30.49
C GLU A 225 -17.33 0.27 29.35
N THR A 226 -16.43 -0.65 28.99
CA THR A 226 -15.72 -0.56 27.69
C THR A 226 -15.90 -1.84 26.88
N ILE A 227 -16.77 -1.78 25.87
CA ILE A 227 -16.89 -2.82 24.83
C ILE A 227 -15.65 -2.68 23.94
N TYR A 228 -14.64 -3.55 24.11
CA TYR A 228 -13.49 -3.64 23.21
C TYR A 228 -13.88 -4.40 21.95
N ALA A 229 -14.55 -3.73 21.00
CA ALA A 229 -15.10 -4.35 19.79
C ALA A 229 -14.11 -4.45 18.60
N ASN A 230 -12.91 -3.87 18.67
CA ASN A 230 -11.97 -3.86 17.55
C ASN A 230 -10.56 -4.25 18.00
N ALA A 231 -9.96 -5.26 17.36
CA ALA A 231 -8.56 -5.60 17.56
C ALA A 231 -7.70 -4.73 16.63
N ASP A 232 -7.17 -3.62 17.15
CA ASP A 232 -6.19 -2.81 16.41
C ASP A 232 -4.76 -3.37 16.54
N ILE A 233 -4.54 -4.21 17.55
CA ILE A 233 -3.28 -4.91 17.80
C ILE A 233 -3.61 -6.37 18.09
N TYR A 234 -2.96 -7.27 17.37
CA TYR A 234 -2.97 -8.70 17.62
C TYR A 234 -1.62 -9.12 18.20
N VAL A 235 -1.64 -9.73 19.37
CA VAL A 235 -0.43 -10.22 20.03
C VAL A 235 -0.32 -11.71 19.74
N SER A 236 0.70 -12.11 18.99
CA SER A 236 1.02 -13.50 18.72
C SER A 236 2.22 -13.95 19.57
N ASN A 237 2.52 -15.26 19.56
CA ASN A 237 3.74 -15.79 20.18
C ASN A 237 5.03 -15.27 19.49
N PHE A 238 4.93 -14.65 18.31
CA PHE A 238 6.03 -14.16 17.50
C PHE A 238 6.11 -12.62 17.47
N GLY A 239 5.28 -11.92 18.26
CA GLY A 239 5.34 -10.47 18.41
C GLY A 239 3.97 -9.78 18.37
N THR A 240 4.01 -8.45 18.30
CA THR A 240 2.80 -7.62 18.22
C THR A 240 2.58 -7.12 16.80
N HIS A 241 1.41 -7.40 16.24
CA HIS A 241 1.02 -7.05 14.88
C HIS A 241 -0.06 -5.97 14.90
N LYS A 242 0.20 -4.81 14.32
CA LYS A 242 -0.80 -3.73 14.21
C LYS A 242 -1.63 -3.91 12.95
N ILE A 243 -2.95 -4.06 13.08
CA ILE A 243 -3.85 -4.32 11.96
C ILE A 243 -4.48 -3.02 11.47
N ILE A 244 -4.07 -2.58 10.29
CA ILE A 244 -4.54 -1.36 9.65
C ILE A 244 -5.51 -1.71 8.51
N PRO A 245 -6.74 -1.18 8.53
CA PRO A 245 -7.67 -1.38 7.44
C PRO A 245 -7.20 -0.61 6.20
N HIS A 246 -7.27 -1.25 5.04
CA HIS A 246 -6.86 -0.64 3.78
C HIS A 246 -7.93 -0.79 2.70
N ARG A 247 -8.27 0.32 2.02
CA ARG A 247 -9.39 0.37 1.05
C ARG A 247 -9.00 0.06 -0.39
N TYR A 248 -7.71 0.21 -0.74
CA TYR A 248 -7.23 0.10 -2.13
C TYR A 248 -6.41 -1.16 -2.40
N MET A 249 -6.36 -2.09 -1.44
CA MET A 249 -5.70 -3.37 -1.61
C MET A 249 -6.70 -4.39 -2.19
N PRO A 250 -6.22 -5.49 -2.78
CA PRO A 250 -7.09 -6.59 -3.18
C PRO A 250 -7.95 -7.07 -2.00
N VAL A 251 -9.24 -7.26 -2.24
CA VAL A 251 -10.22 -7.61 -1.20
C VAL A 251 -10.02 -9.03 -0.63
N THR A 252 -9.20 -9.84 -1.30
CA THR A 252 -8.94 -11.25 -0.98
C THR A 252 -7.58 -11.48 -0.33
N ASN A 253 -6.79 -10.42 -0.07
CA ASN A 253 -5.43 -10.55 0.43
C ASN A 253 -5.25 -9.90 1.80
N VAL A 254 -4.29 -10.40 2.58
CA VAL A 254 -3.80 -9.80 3.83
C VAL A 254 -2.27 -9.76 3.75
N TYR A 255 -1.68 -8.59 3.94
CA TYR A 255 -0.22 -8.41 3.84
C TYR A 255 0.40 -8.17 5.22
N PHE A 256 1.49 -8.88 5.49
CA PHE A 256 2.33 -8.76 6.67
C PHE A 256 3.62 -8.09 6.26
N LEU A 257 3.84 -6.86 6.71
CA LEU A 257 4.98 -6.05 6.30
C LEU A 257 5.87 -5.69 7.49
N ASP A 258 7.16 -5.91 7.29
CA ASP A 258 8.21 -5.25 8.06
C ASP A 258 8.52 -3.90 7.40
N LYS A 259 8.13 -2.81 8.06
CA LYS A 259 8.35 -1.45 7.60
C LYS A 259 9.81 -1.16 7.23
N SER A 260 10.78 -1.79 7.89
CA SER A 260 12.20 -1.51 7.66
C SER A 260 12.69 -2.01 6.29
N LEU A 261 11.98 -2.95 5.68
CA LEU A 261 12.37 -3.62 4.42
C LEU A 261 11.75 -3.00 3.17
N TRP A 262 10.94 -1.94 3.32
CA TRP A 262 10.25 -1.28 2.21
C TRP A 262 10.58 0.21 2.13
N ASN A 263 10.96 0.64 0.93
CA ASN A 263 11.23 2.02 0.61
C ASN A 263 10.51 2.47 -0.66
N LYS A 264 10.18 3.76 -0.71
CA LYS A 264 9.79 4.44 -1.94
C LYS A 264 11.01 5.09 -2.58
N ALA A 265 11.47 4.52 -3.69
CA ALA A 265 12.59 5.05 -4.47
C ALA A 265 12.09 6.09 -5.49
N VAL A 266 12.30 7.37 -5.20
CA VAL A 266 11.82 8.49 -6.02
C VAL A 266 12.86 8.88 -7.07
N LEU A 267 12.47 8.87 -8.34
CA LEU A 267 13.29 9.36 -9.46
C LEU A 267 13.02 10.85 -9.71
N ARG A 268 11.73 11.22 -9.80
CA ARG A 268 11.27 12.61 -9.93
C ARG A 268 10.23 12.90 -8.86
N GLY A 269 10.54 13.84 -7.97
CA GLY A 269 9.61 14.28 -6.93
C GLY A 269 8.38 14.98 -7.52
N VAL A 270 7.36 15.19 -6.69
CA VAL A 270 6.11 15.85 -7.10
C VAL A 270 6.42 17.24 -7.66
N ALA A 271 6.16 17.44 -8.94
CA ALA A 271 6.28 18.71 -9.61
C ALA A 271 4.92 19.16 -10.17
N LYS A 272 4.71 20.48 -10.17
CA LYS A 272 3.56 21.14 -10.80
C LYS A 272 4.08 21.88 -12.03
N TYR A 273 3.51 21.60 -13.19
CA TYR A 273 3.83 22.27 -14.44
C TYR A 273 2.59 23.00 -14.96
N ASP A 274 2.75 24.27 -15.33
CA ASP A 274 1.75 24.97 -16.13
C ASP A 274 1.84 24.43 -17.57
N LEU A 275 0.72 23.92 -18.09
CA LEU A 275 0.62 23.48 -19.48
C LEU A 275 0.30 24.67 -20.38
N ALA A 276 0.74 24.59 -21.64
CA ALA A 276 0.45 25.64 -22.62
C ALA A 276 -1.06 25.88 -22.75
N LYS A 277 -1.44 27.16 -22.79
CA LYS A 277 -2.83 27.58 -22.94
C LYS A 277 -3.35 27.12 -24.30
N THR A 278 -4.47 26.37 -24.31
CA THR A 278 -5.18 26.01 -25.55
C THR A 278 -6.61 26.51 -25.41
N GLY A 279 -7.01 27.49 -26.23
CA GLY A 279 -8.29 28.20 -26.05
C GLY A 279 -8.31 29.06 -24.77
N ASP A 280 -9.50 29.39 -24.25
CA ASP A 280 -9.65 30.12 -22.99
C ASP A 280 -9.69 29.20 -21.75
N SER A 281 -8.69 28.34 -21.62
CA SER A 281 -8.55 27.44 -20.46
C SER A 281 -7.12 27.42 -19.93
N GLU A 282 -6.96 27.59 -18.62
CA GLU A 282 -5.69 27.36 -17.93
C GLU A 282 -5.56 25.88 -17.59
N LYS A 283 -4.42 25.29 -17.91
CA LYS A 283 -4.14 23.86 -17.71
C LYS A 283 -2.92 23.68 -16.83
N MET A 284 -2.97 22.73 -15.91
CA MET A 284 -1.84 22.37 -15.04
C MET A 284 -1.70 20.85 -14.98
N GLU A 285 -0.46 20.38 -14.87
CA GLU A 285 -0.13 18.97 -14.69
C GLU A 285 0.64 18.76 -13.38
N LEU A 286 0.20 17.76 -12.61
CA LEU A 286 0.95 17.19 -11.49
C LEU A 286 1.65 15.95 -12.00
N VAL A 287 2.96 15.82 -11.76
CA VAL A 287 3.75 14.64 -12.16
C VAL A 287 4.65 14.21 -11.01
N GLU A 288 4.70 12.91 -10.73
CA GLU A 288 5.68 12.26 -9.86
C GLU A 288 6.12 10.93 -10.50
N GLU A 289 7.38 10.55 -10.35
CA GLU A 289 7.88 9.24 -10.81
C GLU A 289 8.68 8.55 -9.71
N PHE A 290 8.27 7.34 -9.34
CA PHE A 290 8.95 6.51 -8.35
C PHE A 290 8.75 5.03 -8.63
N THR A 291 9.48 4.19 -7.88
CA THR A 291 9.23 2.75 -7.81
C THR A 291 9.23 2.27 -6.35
N LEU A 292 8.71 1.06 -6.15
CA LEU A 292 8.75 0.37 -4.87
C LEU A 292 10.07 -0.40 -4.76
N GLU A 293 10.82 -0.14 -3.70
CA GLU A 293 12.08 -0.79 -3.37
C GLU A 293 11.85 -1.80 -2.25
N CYS A 294 11.98 -3.08 -2.59
CA CYS A 294 12.00 -4.19 -1.64
C CYS A 294 13.46 -4.48 -1.29
N LEU A 295 13.84 -4.40 -0.02
CA LEU A 295 15.20 -4.72 0.44
C LEU A 295 15.35 -6.22 0.67
N ASN A 296 14.37 -6.83 1.33
CA ASN A 296 14.29 -8.28 1.47
C ASN A 296 12.83 -8.72 1.54
N GLU A 297 12.44 -9.59 0.62
CA GLU A 297 11.08 -10.11 0.50
C GLU A 297 10.75 -11.10 1.61
N ALA A 298 11.71 -11.96 1.99
CA ALA A 298 11.50 -13.05 2.94
C ALA A 298 11.14 -12.56 4.36
N GLY A 299 11.44 -11.30 4.70
CA GLY A 299 11.00 -10.70 5.97
C GLY A 299 9.54 -10.23 5.99
N ASN A 300 8.77 -10.51 4.93
CA ASN A 300 7.37 -10.13 4.78
C ASN A 300 6.54 -11.36 4.41
N GLY A 301 5.21 -11.24 4.42
CA GLY A 301 4.33 -12.35 4.02
C GLY A 301 2.96 -11.92 3.51
N ALA A 302 2.27 -12.83 2.83
CA ALA A 302 0.93 -12.63 2.31
C ALA A 302 0.03 -13.85 2.53
N ILE A 303 -1.19 -13.60 3.00
CA ILE A 303 -2.29 -14.56 2.89
C ILE A 303 -3.16 -14.10 1.71
N ARG A 304 -3.36 -14.97 0.72
CA ARG A 304 -4.10 -14.69 -0.52
C ARG A 304 -5.30 -15.60 -0.66
N ASP A 305 -6.22 -15.21 -1.53
CA ASP A 305 -7.43 -15.96 -1.88
C ASP A 305 -8.28 -16.25 -0.64
N VAL A 306 -8.49 -15.23 0.20
CA VAL A 306 -9.28 -15.35 1.43
C VAL A 306 -10.54 -14.49 1.43
N THR A 307 -11.61 -15.04 2.00
CA THR A 307 -12.90 -14.36 2.22
C THR A 307 -13.24 -14.31 3.71
N ALA A 308 -14.16 -13.40 4.07
CA ALA A 308 -14.65 -13.28 5.44
C ALA A 308 -15.67 -14.40 5.82
N SER A 309 -16.22 -15.10 4.82
CA SER A 309 -17.19 -16.18 4.95
C SER A 309 -17.16 -17.09 3.73
#